data_AF-A0A177GCW4-F1
#
_entry.id   AF-A0A177GCW4-F1
#
_cell.length_a   1.000
_cell.length_b   1.000
_cell.length_c   1.000
_cell.angle_alpha   90.00
_cell.angle_beta   90.00
_cell.angle_gamma   90.00
#
_symmetry.space_group_name_H-M   'P 1'
#
loop_
_entity.id
_entity.type
_entity.pdbx_description
1 polymer ?
#
loop_
_entity_poly.entity_id
_entity_poly.type
_entity_poly.pdbx_seq_one_letter_code
_entity_poly.pdbx_strand_id
1 'polypeptide(L)'
;MKPKDERVEVVYGAGQPRPGQIRILTRTMLGALGQIAYQIDVPQDDITSGRTQPRIQLIGRETKPIVVVHVGKTVPENTFASVHYDKQYYYISENDFDSKLAFTMLQILLELSKTTKSPGTIVTIPVNG
;
A
#
# COMPACT_ATOMS: atom_id res chain seq x y z
N MET A 1 14.82 -26.29 -7.23
CA MET A 1 13.58 -26.95 -6.76
C MET A 1 13.54 -28.33 -7.38
N LYS A 2 13.38 -29.41 -6.61
CA LYS A 2 13.26 -30.75 -7.19
C LYS A 2 11.76 -31.08 -7.34
N PRO A 3 11.33 -31.81 -8.36
CA PRO A 3 9.91 -32.10 -8.63
C PRO A 3 9.14 -32.90 -7.55
N LYS A 4 9.74 -33.18 -6.38
CA LYS A 4 9.19 -34.00 -5.28
C LYS A 4 9.24 -33.31 -3.89
N ASP A 5 9.53 -32.01 -3.83
CA ASP A 5 9.57 -31.30 -2.55
C ASP A 5 8.13 -31.07 -2.02
N GLU A 6 7.69 -31.87 -1.04
CA GLU A 6 6.37 -31.76 -0.39
C GLU A 6 6.28 -30.59 0.62
N ARG A 7 7.42 -30.03 1.03
CA ARG A 7 7.52 -28.94 1.99
C ARG A 7 8.59 -27.95 1.55
N VAL A 8 8.29 -26.66 1.70
CA VAL A 8 9.17 -25.56 1.32
C VAL A 8 9.20 -24.52 2.43
N GLU A 9 10.38 -24.04 2.78
CA GLU A 9 10.57 -23.01 3.80
C GLU A 9 10.35 -21.62 3.17
N VAL A 10 9.46 -20.82 3.76
CA VAL A 10 9.20 -19.45 3.31
C VAL A 10 10.03 -18.48 4.12
N VAL A 11 10.91 -17.73 3.44
CA VAL A 11 11.85 -16.78 4.05
C VAL A 11 11.69 -15.38 3.46
N TYR A 12 11.84 -14.35 4.29
CA TYR A 12 11.85 -12.95 3.84
C TYR A 12 13.25 -12.53 3.37
N GLY A 13 13.34 -11.77 2.28
CA GLY A 13 14.58 -11.12 1.85
C GLY A 13 14.91 -11.29 0.37
N ALA A 14 15.82 -10.45 -0.12
CA ALA A 14 16.27 -10.45 -1.52
C ALA A 14 17.33 -11.54 -1.81
N GLY A 15 17.57 -11.80 -3.10
CA GLY A 15 18.65 -12.68 -3.58
C GLY A 15 18.20 -14.10 -3.93
N GLN A 16 19.16 -14.97 -4.24
CA GLN A 16 18.88 -16.35 -4.62
C GLN A 16 18.42 -17.19 -3.40
N PRO A 17 17.30 -17.92 -3.50
CA PRO A 17 16.87 -18.85 -2.45
C PRO A 17 17.79 -20.08 -2.39
N ARG A 18 17.93 -20.68 -1.21
CA ARG A 18 18.59 -21.98 -1.06
C ARG A 18 17.70 -23.10 -1.60
N PRO A 19 18.24 -24.29 -1.94
CA PRO A 19 17.40 -25.45 -2.24
C PRO A 19 16.42 -25.73 -1.10
N GLY A 20 15.12 -25.83 -1.40
CA GLY A 20 14.06 -26.01 -0.40
C GLY A 20 13.51 -24.72 0.21
N GLN A 21 13.94 -23.53 -0.25
CA GLN A 21 13.43 -22.24 0.20
C GLN A 21 12.68 -21.48 -0.91
N ILE A 22 11.66 -20.72 -0.51
CA ILE A 22 11.07 -19.64 -1.29
C ILE A 22 11.36 -18.33 -0.56
N ARG A 23 12.02 -17.40 -1.27
CA ARG A 23 12.21 -16.03 -0.82
C ARG A 23 11.04 -15.17 -1.29
N ILE A 24 10.35 -14.52 -0.35
CA ILE A 24 9.30 -13.56 -0.67
C ILE A 24 9.79 -12.15 -0.34
N LEU A 25 9.70 -11.28 -1.33
CA LEU A 25 9.78 -9.84 -1.16
C LEU A 25 8.36 -9.30 -1.21
N THR A 26 7.90 -8.69 -0.12
CA THR A 26 6.71 -7.84 -0.16
C THR A 26 7.06 -6.56 -0.90
N ARG A 27 6.09 -5.99 -1.65
CA ARG A 27 6.24 -4.62 -2.17
C ARG A 27 6.51 -3.69 -0.99
N THR A 28 7.39 -2.71 -1.20
CA THR A 28 7.58 -1.65 -0.19
C THR A 28 6.24 -0.94 0.04
N MET A 29 6.02 -0.40 1.23
CA MET A 29 4.82 0.42 1.51
C MET A 29 4.66 1.55 0.50
N LEU A 30 5.78 2.15 0.07
CA LEU A 30 5.83 3.14 -1.01
C LEU A 30 5.27 2.59 -2.33
N GLY A 31 5.62 1.36 -2.71
CA GLY A 31 5.10 0.73 -3.92
C GLY A 31 3.61 0.41 -3.85
N ALA A 32 3.09 0.04 -2.68
CA ALA A 32 1.66 -0.15 -2.47
C ALA A 32 0.89 1.17 -2.57
N LEU A 33 1.38 2.22 -1.92
CA LEU A 33 0.83 3.58 -2.00
C LEU A 33 0.85 4.11 -3.43
N GLY A 34 1.97 3.93 -4.14
CA GLY A 34 2.08 4.34 -5.55
C GLY A 34 1.07 3.62 -6.44
N GLN A 35 0.85 2.32 -6.23
CA GLN A 35 -0.14 1.58 -7.02
C GLN A 35 -1.57 2.08 -6.79
N ILE A 36 -1.92 2.42 -5.54
CA ILE A 36 -3.22 3.03 -5.24
C ILE A 36 -3.30 4.42 -5.89
N ALA A 37 -2.25 5.24 -5.77
CA ALA A 37 -2.22 6.60 -6.31
C ALA A 37 -2.50 6.64 -7.83
N TYR A 38 -1.95 5.70 -8.61
CA TYR A 38 -2.22 5.61 -10.05
C TYR A 38 -3.67 5.29 -10.42
N GLN A 39 -4.50 4.87 -9.46
CA GLN A 39 -5.89 4.47 -9.69
C GLN A 39 -6.91 5.48 -9.13
N ILE A 40 -6.45 6.55 -8.48
CA ILE A 40 -7.30 7.59 -7.91
C ILE A 40 -7.90 8.45 -9.02
N ASP A 41 -9.20 8.75 -8.93
CA ASP A 41 -9.82 9.71 -9.83
C ASP A 41 -9.26 11.12 -9.57
N VAL A 42 -8.85 11.80 -10.63
CA VAL A 42 -8.29 13.16 -10.57
C VAL A 42 -9.10 14.13 -11.43
N PRO A 43 -9.16 15.42 -11.06
CA PRO A 43 -9.88 16.42 -11.85
C PRO A 43 -9.28 16.60 -13.23
N GLN A 44 -10.15 16.83 -14.22
CA GLN A 44 -9.72 17.04 -15.60
C GLN A 44 -8.78 18.24 -15.76
N ASP A 45 -8.98 19.31 -14.98
CA ASP A 45 -8.15 20.52 -15.02
C ASP A 45 -6.70 20.23 -14.58
N ASP A 46 -6.50 19.29 -13.64
CA ASP A 46 -5.16 18.89 -13.20
C ASP A 46 -4.45 18.01 -14.24
N ILE A 47 -5.22 17.26 -15.04
CA ILE A 47 -4.69 16.50 -16.17
C ILE A 47 -4.28 17.47 -17.29
N THR A 48 -5.15 18.39 -17.70
CA THR A 48 -4.91 19.29 -18.84
C THR A 48 -3.83 20.31 -18.57
N SER A 49 -3.68 20.77 -17.31
CA SER A 49 -2.60 21.65 -16.88
C SER A 49 -1.25 20.93 -16.67
N GLY A 50 -1.20 19.60 -16.79
CA GLY A 50 0.02 18.79 -16.64
C GLY A 50 0.45 18.58 -15.18
N ARG A 51 -0.40 18.86 -14.20
CA ARG A 51 -0.11 18.67 -12.77
C ARG A 51 -0.12 17.19 -12.37
N THR A 52 -0.90 16.37 -13.06
CA THR A 52 -0.93 14.92 -12.88
C THR A 52 -1.27 14.21 -14.19
N GLN A 53 -1.17 12.88 -14.19
CA GLN A 53 -1.60 12.03 -15.28
C GLN A 53 -3.00 11.45 -15.01
N PRO A 54 -3.76 11.06 -16.05
CA PRO A 54 -5.00 10.33 -15.87
C PRO A 54 -4.77 9.03 -15.10
N ARG A 55 -5.80 8.57 -14.38
CA ARG A 55 -5.76 7.24 -13.73
C ARG A 55 -5.51 6.13 -14.75
N ILE A 56 -4.80 5.10 -14.32
CA ILE A 56 -4.59 3.90 -15.12
C ILE A 56 -5.86 3.04 -15.09
N GLN A 57 -6.36 2.71 -16.28
CA GLN A 57 -7.45 1.75 -16.41
C GLN A 57 -6.93 0.34 -16.13
N LEU A 58 -7.58 -0.40 -15.24
CA LEU A 58 -7.30 -1.81 -15.03
C LEU A 58 -7.86 -2.62 -16.21
N ILE A 59 -6.99 -3.36 -16.90
CA ILE A 59 -7.34 -4.23 -18.03
C ILE A 59 -7.28 -5.68 -17.53
N GLY A 60 -8.39 -6.41 -17.61
CA GLY A 60 -8.46 -7.81 -17.20
C GLY A 60 -9.77 -8.18 -16.50
N ARG A 61 -9.76 -9.25 -15.71
CA ARG A 61 -10.93 -9.67 -14.89
C ARG A 61 -11.21 -8.72 -13.73
N GLU A 62 -10.18 -8.10 -13.16
CA GLU A 62 -10.33 -7.08 -12.14
C GLU A 62 -10.35 -5.70 -12.81
N THR A 63 -11.52 -5.08 -12.86
CA THR A 63 -11.74 -3.78 -13.48
C THR A 63 -11.90 -2.64 -12.46
N LYS A 64 -12.05 -2.98 -11.18
CA LYS A 64 -12.22 -2.04 -10.07
C LYS A 64 -10.89 -1.84 -9.33
N PRO A 65 -10.49 -0.59 -9.02
CA PRO A 65 -9.39 -0.30 -8.11
C PRO A 65 -9.53 -1.03 -6.76
N ILE A 66 -8.39 -1.34 -6.14
CA ILE A 66 -8.35 -1.95 -4.80
C ILE A 66 -8.93 -1.00 -3.74
N VAL A 67 -8.65 0.30 -3.90
CA VAL A 67 -9.27 1.38 -3.12
C VAL A 67 -9.80 2.40 -4.12
N VAL A 68 -11.11 2.56 -4.16
CA VAL A 68 -11.77 3.59 -4.99
C VAL A 68 -11.78 4.89 -4.21
N VAL A 69 -11.09 5.89 -4.74
CA VAL A 69 -11.06 7.25 -4.20
C VAL A 69 -11.73 8.17 -5.22
N HIS A 70 -12.81 8.79 -4.80
CA HIS A 70 -13.56 9.77 -5.58
C HIS A 70 -13.01 11.17 -5.35
N VAL A 71 -13.22 12.05 -6.34
CA VAL A 71 -12.89 13.47 -6.25
C VAL A 71 -14.14 14.32 -6.47
N GLY A 72 -14.32 15.36 -5.66
CA GLY A 72 -15.46 16.26 -5.77
C GLY A 72 -15.23 17.62 -5.11
N LYS A 73 -16.05 18.62 -5.48
CA LYS A 73 -16.01 19.95 -4.83
C LYS A 73 -16.62 19.94 -3.42
N THR A 74 -17.45 18.95 -3.14
CA THR A 74 -18.07 18.72 -1.84
C THR A 74 -17.88 17.26 -1.45
N VAL A 75 -17.89 16.98 -0.16
CA VAL A 75 -17.88 15.62 0.38
C VAL A 75 -19.31 15.21 0.73
N PRO A 76 -19.80 14.03 0.31
CA PRO A 76 -21.09 13.51 0.75
C PRO A 76 -21.10 13.22 2.25
N GLU A 77 -22.27 13.33 2.91
CA GLU A 77 -22.40 13.00 4.34
C GLU A 77 -21.98 11.54 4.65
N ASN A 78 -22.32 10.61 3.76
CA ASN A 78 -22.00 9.18 3.91
C ASN A 78 -20.62 8.86 3.32
N THR A 79 -19.58 9.33 3.99
CA THR A 79 -18.19 9.14 3.60
C THR A 79 -17.41 8.46 4.72
N PHE A 80 -16.68 7.39 4.39
CA PHE A 80 -15.85 6.66 5.35
C PHE A 80 -14.62 7.46 5.78
N ALA A 81 -13.90 7.97 4.79
CA ALA A 81 -12.71 8.79 5.00
C ALA A 81 -12.66 9.86 3.91
N SER A 82 -12.25 11.07 4.28
CA SER A 82 -12.01 12.15 3.32
C SER A 82 -10.80 12.99 3.69
N VAL A 83 -10.24 13.63 2.69
CA VAL A 83 -9.23 14.66 2.84
C VAL A 83 -9.53 15.81 1.89
N HIS A 84 -9.38 17.04 2.37
CA HIS A 84 -9.44 18.22 1.53
C HIS A 84 -8.04 18.56 1.04
N TYR A 85 -7.86 18.58 -0.28
CA TYR A 85 -6.60 18.87 -0.94
C TYR A 85 -6.86 19.69 -2.20
N ASP A 86 -6.13 20.81 -2.34
CA ASP A 86 -6.23 21.74 -3.47
C ASP A 86 -7.67 22.08 -3.92
N LYS A 87 -8.49 22.57 -2.98
CA LYS A 87 -9.88 23.01 -3.19
C LYS A 87 -10.86 21.89 -3.57
N GLN A 88 -10.46 20.64 -3.41
CA GLN A 88 -11.27 19.46 -3.71
C GLN A 88 -11.24 18.50 -2.53
N TYR A 89 -12.25 17.65 -2.47
CA TYR A 89 -12.33 16.55 -1.53
C TYR A 89 -12.01 15.25 -2.26
N TYR A 90 -11.09 14.50 -1.68
CA TYR A 90 -10.81 13.13 -2.04
C TYR A 90 -11.41 12.23 -0.98
N TYR A 91 -12.24 11.27 -1.37
CA TYR A 91 -13.02 10.52 -0.40
C TYR A 91 -13.31 9.06 -0.80
N ILE A 92 -13.50 8.23 0.22
CA ILE A 92 -13.95 6.83 0.09
C ILE A 92 -15.40 6.77 0.55
N SER A 93 -16.28 6.21 -0.29
CA SER A 93 -17.71 6.08 0.03
C SER A 93 -17.93 5.17 1.23
N GLU A 94 -18.87 5.53 2.12
CA GLU A 94 -19.24 4.68 3.27
C GLU A 94 -19.82 3.33 2.84
N ASN A 95 -20.43 3.27 1.64
CA ASN A 95 -21.05 2.05 1.11
C ASN A 95 -20.06 1.14 0.36
N ASP A 96 -18.78 1.50 0.24
CA ASP A 96 -17.77 0.70 -0.47
C ASP A 96 -16.95 -0.16 0.51
N PHE A 97 -17.51 -1.30 0.92
CA PHE A 97 -16.89 -2.21 1.88
C PHE A 97 -15.47 -2.65 1.46
N ASP A 98 -15.25 -2.98 0.19
CA ASP A 98 -13.96 -3.46 -0.30
C ASP A 98 -12.87 -2.38 -0.13
N SER A 99 -13.19 -1.14 -0.52
CA SER A 99 -12.28 0.00 -0.36
C SER A 99 -11.99 0.28 1.12
N LYS A 100 -13.00 0.19 2.00
CA LYS A 100 -12.81 0.36 3.46
C LYS A 100 -11.89 -0.69 4.04
N LEU A 101 -12.10 -1.96 3.70
CA LEU A 101 -11.28 -3.07 4.17
C LEU A 101 -9.83 -2.90 3.69
N ALA A 102 -9.63 -2.67 2.40
CA ALA A 102 -8.30 -2.51 1.81
C ALA A 102 -7.56 -1.29 2.38
N PHE A 103 -8.24 -0.15 2.53
CA PHE A 103 -7.64 1.05 3.12
C PHE A 103 -7.29 0.87 4.59
N THR A 104 -8.15 0.20 5.37
CA THR A 104 -7.88 -0.10 6.79
C THR A 104 -6.67 -1.05 6.93
N MET A 105 -6.57 -2.07 6.08
CA MET A 105 -5.40 -2.96 6.06
C MET A 105 -4.12 -2.19 5.74
N LEU A 106 -4.15 -1.29 4.76
CA LEU A 106 -3.02 -0.42 4.43
C LEU A 106 -2.62 0.47 5.62
N GLN A 107 -3.58 1.06 6.33
CA GLN A 107 -3.32 1.86 7.52
C GLN A 107 -2.64 1.03 8.61
N ILE A 108 -3.13 -0.18 8.90
CA ILE A 108 -2.50 -1.08 9.87
C ILE A 108 -1.06 -1.38 9.47
N LEU A 109 -0.80 -1.70 8.20
CA LEU A 109 0.55 -1.97 7.70
C LEU A 109 1.46 -0.74 7.82
N LEU A 110 0.94 0.46 7.55
CA LEU A 110 1.67 1.71 7.74
C LEU A 110 2.02 1.94 9.22
N GLU A 111 1.09 1.72 10.14
CA GLU A 111 1.36 1.84 11.58
C GLU A 111 2.40 0.82 12.05
N LEU A 112 2.33 -0.43 11.59
CA LEU A 112 3.34 -1.45 11.88
C LEU A 112 4.71 -1.11 11.29
N SER A 113 4.75 -0.41 10.14
CA SER A 113 6.02 0.02 9.55
C SER A 113 6.74 1.09 10.38
N LYS A 114 6.00 1.88 11.17
CA LYS A 114 6.57 2.93 12.04
C LYS A 114 7.21 2.38 13.32
N THR A 115 6.83 1.18 13.76
CA THR A 115 7.29 0.60 15.04
C THR A 115 8.64 -0.12 14.97
N THR A 116 9.28 -0.18 13.79
CA THR A 116 10.69 -0.60 13.67
C THR A 116 11.63 0.53 14.10
N LYS A 117 11.61 0.89 15.40
CA LYS A 117 12.75 1.54 16.02
C LYS A 117 13.91 0.54 15.97
N SER A 118 15.06 0.97 15.47
CA SER A 118 16.32 0.21 15.56
C SER A 118 16.46 -0.35 16.96
N PRO A 119 16.88 -1.63 17.15
CA PRO A 119 17.30 -2.06 18.47
C PRO A 119 18.34 -1.02 18.93
N GLY A 120 18.05 -0.34 20.04
CA GLY A 120 18.97 0.64 20.60
C GLY A 120 20.34 -0.02 20.75
N THR A 121 21.40 0.73 20.45
CA THR A 121 22.78 0.23 20.58
C THR A 121 22.96 -0.44 21.94
N ILE A 122 23.12 -1.76 21.95
CA ILE A 122 23.46 -2.49 23.17
C ILE A 122 24.94 -2.24 23.40
N VAL A 123 25.24 -1.33 24.32
CA VAL A 123 26.61 -1.11 24.82
C VAL A 123 26.83 -2.10 25.95
N THR A 124 27.63 -3.14 25.72
CA THR A 124 28.13 -4.00 26.78
C THR A 124 29.47 -3.46 27.28
N ILE A 125 29.52 -3.05 28.55
CA ILE A 125 30.77 -2.72 29.24
C ILE A 125 31.27 -4.02 29.90
N PRO A 126 32.45 -4.55 29.51
CA PRO A 126 33.03 -5.67 30.22
C PRO A 126 33.47 -5.21 31.62
N VAL A 127 33.00 -5.90 32.65
CA VAL A 127 33.56 -5.79 34.00
C VAL A 127 34.61 -6.89 34.15
N ASN A 128 35.87 -6.52 33.98
CA ASN A 128 36.99 -7.36 34.41
C ASN A 128 37.27 -7.03 35.88
N GLY A 129 37.08 -8.03 36.74
CA GLY A 129 37.63 -8.11 38.09
C GLY A 129 38.48 -9.36 38.19
#